data_AF-A0A4Q2VBK9-F1
#
_entry.id   AF-A0A4Q2VBK9-F1
#
_cell.length_a   1.000
_cell.length_b   1.000
_cell.length_c   1.000
_cell.angle_alpha   90.00
_cell.angle_beta   90.00
_cell.angle_gamma   90.00
#
_symmetry.space_group_name_H-M   'P 1'
#
loop_
_entity.id
_entity.type
_entity.pdbx_description
1 polymer ?
#
loop_
_entity_poly.entity_id
_entity_poly.type
_entity_poly.pdbx_seq_one_letter_code
_entity_poly.pdbx_strand_id
1 'polypeptide(L)'
;MLFKISLLSALLPSVMAAATTCKLPRTDAHFSVGHGFQDDCISGTGTIQGYMIFVDFSDAQSPASESVKDLRDLLVPGAAKWYQTASYGQLELNITADTSKFYRMPKSAASYRWEEGFSAEQHLSYIQDALDAYTSNGARAPPAETDILYIATTRNNDKMTRSLGSSFSVSTRNGKLVSRRAVTFGADPYISWGYKAVNHETGHSMCLPDYYPNTPDLLTGYYTGGWSIMGNAIDCVLERGTTKHTLTPVEVEGGVKAVVVAQSDTSALVVEARVAKGVDGNICAPGVLLYTVDTTLATSEGSIKVLDATPGSNGCGDDNGAEPLNDGTLSMNGKKSFEASDWGVKVTLIDDKNDQFSIEVQYS
;
A
#
# COMPACT_ATOMS: atom_id res chain seq x y z
N MET A 1 -22.30 -67.07 17.92
CA MET A 1 -21.24 -66.27 17.25
C MET A 1 -21.78 -64.85 17.12
N LEU A 2 -21.64 -64.00 18.14
CA LEU A 2 -20.50 -63.11 18.44
C LEU A 2 -20.26 -61.97 17.41
N PHE A 3 -20.71 -60.77 17.81
CA PHE A 3 -20.01 -59.47 17.83
C PHE A 3 -19.86 -58.58 16.56
N LYS A 4 -20.44 -57.37 16.72
CA LYS A 4 -19.83 -56.01 16.67
C LYS A 4 -20.05 -55.08 15.46
N ILE A 5 -20.65 -53.94 15.81
CA ILE A 5 -20.53 -52.61 15.20
C ILE A 5 -19.05 -52.22 15.04
N SER A 6 -18.66 -51.66 13.89
CA SER A 6 -17.47 -50.80 13.72
C SER A 6 -17.79 -49.83 12.57
N LEU A 7 -18.15 -48.57 12.85
CA LEU A 7 -17.23 -47.43 12.79
C LEU A 7 -15.92 -47.74 12.04
N LEU A 8 -15.80 -47.24 10.83
CA LEU A 8 -14.55 -46.64 10.36
C LEU A 8 -14.90 -45.22 9.89
N SER A 9 -14.74 -44.30 10.84
CA SER A 9 -14.30 -42.93 10.58
C SER A 9 -13.14 -42.99 9.57
N ALA A 10 -13.44 -42.69 8.31
CA ALA A 10 -12.40 -42.27 7.39
C ALA A 10 -11.84 -40.97 7.97
N LEU A 11 -10.65 -41.08 8.55
CA LEU A 11 -9.82 -39.96 8.95
C LEU A 11 -9.82 -38.96 7.80
N LEU A 12 -10.54 -37.85 8.00
CA LEU A 12 -10.15 -36.59 7.40
C LEU A 12 -8.64 -36.48 7.66
N PRO A 13 -7.80 -36.25 6.63
CA PRO A 13 -6.50 -35.70 6.90
C PRO A 13 -6.78 -34.46 7.74
N SER A 14 -6.25 -34.47 8.96
CA SER A 14 -6.20 -33.32 9.82
C SER A 14 -5.48 -32.20 9.06
N VAL A 15 -6.23 -31.38 8.33
CA VAL A 15 -5.77 -30.09 7.80
C VAL A 15 -5.87 -29.08 8.95
N MET A 16 -5.19 -29.41 10.04
CA MET A 16 -4.62 -28.43 10.95
C MET A 16 -3.14 -28.71 10.89
N ALA A 17 -2.52 -28.41 9.75
CA ALA A 17 -1.13 -28.03 9.79
C ALA A 17 -1.12 -26.75 10.63
N ALA A 18 -0.63 -26.83 11.86
CA ALA A 18 -0.46 -25.65 12.68
C ALA A 18 0.36 -24.63 11.87
N ALA A 19 -0.07 -23.37 11.83
CA ALA A 19 0.77 -22.27 11.40
C ALA A 19 2.06 -22.28 12.23
N THR A 20 3.11 -22.95 11.73
CA THR A 20 4.40 -23.07 12.44
C THR A 20 5.27 -21.81 12.31
N THR A 21 4.78 -20.80 11.57
CA THR A 21 5.47 -19.53 11.35
C THR A 21 4.48 -18.36 11.33
N CYS A 22 4.90 -17.23 11.89
CA CYS A 22 4.31 -15.88 11.86
C CYS A 22 4.16 -15.28 10.44
N LYS A 23 4.14 -16.14 9.44
CA LYS A 23 4.32 -15.84 8.04
C LYS A 23 3.11 -16.42 7.34
N LEU A 24 1.97 -15.72 7.45
CA LEU A 24 0.72 -16.15 6.81
C LEU A 24 1.02 -16.33 5.31
N PRO A 25 0.75 -17.50 4.72
CA PRO A 25 1.07 -17.74 3.33
C PRO A 25 0.21 -16.89 2.42
N ARG A 26 0.76 -16.55 1.25
CA ARG A 26 -0.04 -16.00 0.16
C ARG A 26 -1.14 -16.99 -0.25
N THR A 27 -2.31 -16.47 -0.59
CA THR A 27 -3.46 -17.22 -1.13
C THR A 27 -3.69 -16.86 -2.61
N ASP A 28 -4.71 -17.46 -3.24
CA ASP A 28 -5.12 -17.12 -4.61
C ASP A 28 -5.87 -15.78 -4.71
N ALA A 29 -6.05 -15.06 -3.59
CA ALA A 29 -6.65 -13.73 -3.58
C ALA A 29 -5.79 -12.74 -4.40
N HIS A 30 -6.46 -11.90 -5.20
CA HIS A 30 -5.79 -10.86 -6.00
C HIS A 30 -5.07 -9.87 -5.08
N PHE A 31 -3.76 -9.69 -5.28
CA PHE A 31 -2.86 -8.98 -4.36
C PHE A 31 -2.96 -9.43 -2.89
N SER A 32 -3.02 -10.75 -2.65
CA SER A 32 -2.96 -11.32 -1.30
C SER A 32 -1.77 -10.74 -0.50
N VAL A 33 -2.04 -10.29 0.72
CA VAL A 33 -1.03 -9.76 1.69
C VAL A 33 -0.15 -10.84 2.31
N GLY A 34 -0.46 -12.12 2.04
CA GLY A 34 0.32 -13.22 2.57
C GLY A 34 1.71 -13.31 1.96
N HIS A 35 2.64 -13.91 2.69
CA HIS A 35 4.01 -14.03 2.26
C HIS A 35 4.21 -15.07 1.15
N GLY A 36 5.03 -14.68 0.19
CA GLY A 36 5.31 -15.39 -1.06
C GLY A 36 5.47 -14.36 -2.17
N PHE A 37 6.05 -14.74 -3.31
CA PHE A 37 6.23 -13.85 -4.45
C PHE A 37 5.49 -14.44 -5.65
N GLN A 38 4.70 -13.63 -6.37
CA GLN A 38 4.32 -13.99 -7.73
C GLN A 38 5.45 -13.57 -8.67
N ASP A 39 5.80 -14.44 -9.61
CA ASP A 39 6.97 -14.25 -10.50
C ASP A 39 6.94 -12.94 -11.30
N ASP A 40 5.78 -12.32 -11.46
CA ASP A 40 5.57 -11.07 -12.19
C ASP A 40 5.65 -9.80 -11.34
N CYS A 41 5.78 -9.90 -10.01
CA CYS A 41 5.97 -8.75 -9.11
C CYS A 41 7.39 -8.17 -9.24
N ILE A 42 7.56 -6.92 -8.84
CA ILE A 42 8.88 -6.29 -8.65
C ILE A 42 9.36 -6.55 -7.22
N SER A 43 10.66 -6.77 -7.05
CA SER A 43 11.28 -6.99 -5.73
C SER A 43 11.16 -5.74 -4.84
N GLY A 44 10.75 -5.93 -3.58
CA GLY A 44 10.73 -4.89 -2.55
C GLY A 44 12.09 -4.55 -1.93
N THR A 45 13.17 -5.11 -2.48
CA THR A 45 14.57 -4.84 -2.08
C THR A 45 15.46 -4.67 -3.30
N GLY A 46 16.58 -3.96 -3.14
CA GLY A 46 17.51 -3.62 -4.22
C GLY A 46 17.18 -2.28 -4.85
N THR A 47 17.49 -2.12 -6.14
CA THR A 47 17.20 -0.88 -6.88
C THR A 47 16.10 -1.12 -7.89
N ILE A 48 15.01 -0.37 -7.78
CA ILE A 48 13.96 -0.29 -8.81
C ILE A 48 14.35 0.78 -9.81
N GLN A 49 14.49 0.39 -11.07
CA GLN A 49 14.81 1.29 -12.17
C GLN A 49 13.52 1.79 -12.83
N GLY A 50 13.34 3.11 -12.85
CA GLY A 50 12.19 3.79 -13.43
C GLY A 50 12.56 4.77 -14.54
N TYR A 51 11.67 4.90 -15.53
CA TYR A 51 11.74 5.96 -16.54
C TYR A 51 10.43 6.74 -16.59
N MET A 52 10.50 8.07 -16.49
CA MET A 52 9.33 8.94 -16.47
C MET A 52 9.24 9.82 -17.72
N ILE A 53 8.05 9.84 -18.32
CA ILE A 53 7.67 10.76 -19.39
C ILE A 53 6.46 11.60 -18.96
N PHE A 54 6.30 12.76 -19.61
CA PHE A 54 5.24 13.70 -19.28
C PHE A 54 4.38 13.97 -20.50
N VAL A 55 3.06 14.04 -20.30
CA VAL A 55 2.09 14.15 -21.39
C VAL A 55 1.10 15.28 -21.16
N ASP A 56 0.60 15.84 -22.25
CA ASP A 56 -0.51 16.78 -22.26
C ASP A 56 -1.50 16.45 -23.39
N PHE A 57 -2.65 17.14 -23.41
CA PHE A 57 -3.78 16.79 -24.28
C PHE A 57 -4.32 18.01 -25.00
N SER A 58 -5.07 17.82 -26.08
CA SER A 58 -5.67 18.93 -26.83
C SER A 58 -6.63 19.79 -25.99
N ASP A 59 -7.37 19.16 -25.09
CA ASP A 59 -8.38 19.70 -24.17
C ASP A 59 -7.87 19.90 -22.72
N ALA A 60 -6.62 19.50 -22.44
CA ALA A 60 -5.91 19.72 -21.18
C ALA A 60 -4.43 19.98 -21.50
N GLN A 61 -4.17 21.17 -22.05
CA GLN A 61 -2.81 21.57 -22.44
C GLN A 61 -2.04 22.07 -21.22
N SER A 62 -0.73 21.80 -21.20
CA SER A 62 0.14 22.39 -20.19
C SER A 62 0.22 23.92 -20.40
N PRO A 63 -0.03 24.74 -19.37
CA PRO A 63 0.16 26.18 -19.47
C PRO A 63 1.65 26.52 -19.57
N ALA A 64 2.00 27.63 -20.22
CA ALA A 64 3.40 28.05 -20.39
C ALA A 64 4.18 28.25 -19.08
N SER A 65 3.47 28.48 -17.97
CA SER A 65 4.05 28.59 -16.63
C SER A 65 4.42 27.26 -15.99
N GLU A 66 3.98 26.13 -16.55
CA GLU A 66 4.25 24.80 -16.01
C GLU A 66 5.50 24.18 -16.62
N SER A 67 6.43 23.80 -15.76
CA SER A 67 7.70 23.17 -16.12
C SER A 67 7.63 21.67 -15.85
N VAL A 68 8.00 20.87 -16.85
CA VAL A 68 8.14 19.41 -16.70
C VAL A 68 9.14 19.05 -15.60
N LYS A 69 10.22 19.83 -15.50
CA LYS A 69 11.23 19.66 -14.46
C LYS A 69 10.63 19.87 -13.07
N ASP A 70 9.74 20.85 -12.92
CA ASP A 70 9.12 21.17 -11.63
C ASP A 70 8.12 20.07 -11.24
N LEU A 71 7.41 19.46 -12.20
CA LEU A 71 6.59 18.27 -11.95
C LEU A 71 7.45 17.09 -11.50
N ARG A 72 8.57 16.84 -12.18
CA ARG A 72 9.52 15.80 -11.79
C ARG A 72 10.05 16.04 -10.37
N ASP A 73 10.48 17.26 -10.08
CA ASP A 73 11.05 17.66 -8.78
C ASP A 73 10.02 17.60 -7.64
N LEU A 74 8.74 17.79 -7.94
CA LEU A 74 7.64 17.53 -6.99
C LEU A 74 7.49 16.04 -6.66
N LEU A 75 7.56 15.17 -7.67
CA LEU A 75 7.17 13.76 -7.56
C LEU A 75 8.30 12.84 -7.12
N VAL A 76 9.49 12.96 -7.72
CA VAL A 76 10.52 11.91 -7.65
C VAL A 76 11.36 11.96 -6.37
N PRO A 77 11.95 13.11 -5.96
CA PRO A 77 12.88 13.12 -4.83
C PRO A 77 12.24 12.70 -3.51
N GLY A 78 10.99 13.14 -3.27
CA GLY A 78 10.23 12.76 -2.08
C GLY A 78 9.92 11.26 -2.07
N ALA A 79 9.50 10.71 -3.20
CA ALA A 79 9.16 9.28 -3.31
C ALA A 79 10.39 8.38 -3.13
N ALA A 80 11.53 8.75 -3.73
CA ALA A 80 12.79 8.02 -3.58
C ALA A 80 13.26 8.01 -2.13
N LYS A 81 13.24 9.17 -1.47
CA LYS A 81 13.59 9.30 -0.05
C LYS A 81 12.65 8.50 0.85
N TRP A 82 11.36 8.47 0.53
CA TRP A 82 10.36 7.72 1.29
C TRP A 82 10.67 6.22 1.27
N TYR A 83 10.90 5.62 0.09
CA TYR A 83 11.22 4.19 0.00
C TYR A 83 12.54 3.85 0.69
N GLN A 84 13.56 4.70 0.54
CA GLN A 84 14.83 4.50 1.23
C GLN A 84 14.65 4.52 2.75
N THR A 85 13.77 5.38 3.27
CA THR A 85 13.48 5.48 4.70
C THR A 85 12.64 4.29 5.19
N ALA A 86 11.52 4.01 4.51
CA ALA A 86 10.55 2.96 4.87
C ALA A 86 11.15 1.55 4.80
N SER A 87 12.17 1.34 3.95
CA SER A 87 12.87 0.06 3.81
C SER A 87 14.13 -0.07 4.67
N TYR A 88 14.44 0.93 5.51
CA TYR A 88 15.72 1.03 6.23
C TYR A 88 16.94 0.91 5.29
N GLY A 89 16.85 1.53 4.12
CA GLY A 89 17.91 1.55 3.11
C GLY A 89 17.99 0.29 2.24
N GLN A 90 17.08 -0.68 2.38
CA GLN A 90 17.08 -1.90 1.57
C GLN A 90 16.48 -1.73 0.17
N LEU A 91 15.74 -0.65 -0.05
CA LEU A 91 15.10 -0.33 -1.33
C LEU A 91 15.50 1.06 -1.80
N GLU A 92 16.04 1.14 -3.01
CA GLU A 92 16.28 2.38 -3.73
C GLU A 92 15.31 2.49 -4.90
N LEU A 93 14.59 3.61 -4.99
CA LEU A 93 13.77 3.94 -6.14
C LEU A 93 14.51 4.97 -7.00
N ASN A 94 15.02 4.53 -8.16
CA ASN A 94 15.76 5.36 -9.10
C ASN A 94 14.91 5.68 -10.34
N ILE A 95 14.29 6.87 -10.35
CA ILE A 95 13.49 7.32 -11.49
C ILE A 95 14.28 8.36 -12.29
N THR A 96 14.66 7.98 -13.50
CA THR A 96 15.15 8.92 -14.53
C THR A 96 13.97 9.46 -15.34
N ALA A 97 14.12 10.64 -15.96
CA ALA A 97 13.01 11.28 -16.64
C ALA A 97 13.45 12.06 -17.89
N ASP A 98 12.59 12.09 -18.92
CA ASP A 98 12.70 13.07 -20.00
C ASP A 98 11.99 14.37 -19.59
N THR A 99 12.77 15.37 -19.16
CA THR A 99 12.24 16.67 -18.74
C THR A 99 12.25 17.72 -19.83
N SER A 100 12.41 17.34 -21.10
CA SER A 100 12.58 18.31 -22.20
C SER A 100 11.27 18.97 -22.64
N LYS A 101 10.14 18.27 -22.54
CA LYS A 101 8.81 18.75 -22.97
C LYS A 101 7.70 17.81 -22.51
N PHE A 102 6.45 18.28 -22.63
CA PHE A 102 5.29 17.41 -22.66
C PHE A 102 5.16 16.75 -24.05
N TYR A 103 4.80 15.48 -24.06
CA TYR A 103 4.47 14.73 -25.26
C TYR A 103 2.95 14.80 -25.47
N ARG A 104 2.54 15.47 -26.54
CA ARG A 104 1.12 15.63 -26.86
C ARG A 104 0.50 14.28 -27.20
N MET A 105 -0.50 13.90 -26.43
CA MET A 105 -1.28 12.68 -26.66
C MET A 105 -2.13 12.81 -27.95
N PRO A 106 -2.35 11.69 -28.67
CA PRO A 106 -3.09 11.72 -29.94
C PRO A 106 -4.60 11.93 -29.78
N LYS A 107 -5.13 11.70 -28.57
CA LYS A 107 -6.54 11.88 -28.23
C LYS A 107 -6.69 12.91 -27.11
N SER A 108 -7.91 13.43 -26.96
CA SER A 108 -8.25 14.33 -25.86
C SER A 108 -8.26 13.56 -24.53
N ALA A 109 -7.98 14.24 -23.41
CA ALA A 109 -8.01 13.64 -22.07
C ALA A 109 -9.39 13.04 -21.77
N ALA A 110 -10.46 13.79 -22.06
CA ALA A 110 -11.83 13.32 -21.86
C ALA A 110 -12.16 12.04 -22.62
N SER A 111 -11.59 11.84 -23.81
CA SER A 111 -11.88 10.68 -24.65
C SER A 111 -11.35 9.35 -24.11
N TYR A 112 -10.41 9.37 -23.16
CA TYR A 112 -9.94 8.17 -22.46
C TYR A 112 -10.93 7.67 -21.39
N ARG A 113 -11.95 8.48 -21.02
CA ARG A 113 -13.01 8.10 -20.07
C ARG A 113 -12.47 7.59 -18.73
N TRP A 114 -11.46 8.28 -18.21
CA TRP A 114 -10.68 7.88 -17.02
C TRP A 114 -11.55 7.61 -15.77
N GLU A 115 -12.64 8.37 -15.62
CA GLU A 115 -13.55 8.30 -14.47
C GLU A 115 -14.70 7.29 -14.61
N GLU A 116 -14.83 6.61 -15.75
CA GLU A 116 -15.99 5.75 -16.05
C GLU A 116 -15.72 4.25 -15.82
N GLY A 117 -14.77 3.93 -14.94
CA GLY A 117 -14.22 2.58 -14.79
C GLY A 117 -13.20 2.29 -15.90
N PHE A 118 -11.93 2.31 -15.54
CA PHE A 118 -10.82 2.25 -16.48
C PHE A 118 -10.24 0.82 -16.52
N SER A 119 -10.53 0.07 -17.59
CA SER A 119 -10.10 -1.32 -17.73
C SER A 119 -8.60 -1.44 -17.97
N ALA A 120 -8.03 -2.64 -17.77
CA ALA A 120 -6.63 -2.92 -18.07
C ALA A 120 -6.30 -2.66 -19.56
N GLU A 121 -7.22 -2.97 -20.48
CA GLU A 121 -7.06 -2.73 -21.92
C GLU A 121 -7.08 -1.23 -22.25
N GLN A 122 -7.96 -0.45 -21.59
CA GLN A 122 -8.00 1.00 -21.76
C GLN A 122 -6.71 1.64 -21.21
N HIS A 123 -6.23 1.16 -20.06
CA HIS A 123 -4.97 1.60 -19.48
C HIS A 123 -3.78 1.28 -20.39
N LEU A 124 -3.71 0.05 -20.92
CA LEU A 124 -2.68 -0.31 -21.89
C LEU A 124 -2.76 0.56 -23.16
N SER A 125 -3.96 0.85 -23.67
CA SER A 125 -4.12 1.73 -24.83
C SER A 125 -3.60 3.14 -24.54
N TYR A 126 -3.87 3.70 -23.36
CA TYR A 126 -3.34 4.99 -22.95
C TYR A 126 -1.81 4.98 -22.88
N ILE A 127 -1.23 3.96 -22.25
CA ILE A 127 0.22 3.80 -22.13
C ILE A 127 0.87 3.68 -23.52
N GLN A 128 0.27 2.91 -24.43
CA GLN A 128 0.77 2.77 -25.80
C GLN A 128 0.71 4.09 -26.58
N ASP A 129 -0.39 4.85 -26.44
CA ASP A 129 -0.53 6.16 -27.08
C ASP A 129 0.53 7.16 -26.54
N ALA A 130 0.87 7.09 -25.25
CA ALA A 130 1.94 7.90 -24.65
C ALA A 130 3.34 7.49 -25.16
N LEU A 131 3.59 6.18 -25.31
CA LEU A 131 4.82 5.67 -25.90
C LEU A 131 4.97 6.06 -27.37
N ASP A 132 3.88 6.02 -28.14
CA ASP A 132 3.88 6.48 -29.53
C ASP A 132 4.17 7.98 -29.61
N ALA A 133 3.58 8.79 -28.73
CA ALA A 133 3.88 10.21 -28.63
C ALA A 133 5.36 10.47 -28.28
N TYR A 134 5.91 9.75 -27.29
CA TYR A 134 7.32 9.83 -26.91
C TYR A 134 8.27 9.43 -28.04
N THR A 135 7.99 8.29 -28.67
CA THR A 135 8.81 7.74 -29.77
C THR A 135 8.57 8.44 -31.10
N SER A 136 7.65 9.41 -31.16
CA SER A 136 7.22 10.03 -32.43
C SER A 136 6.82 8.97 -33.45
N ASN A 137 5.94 8.05 -33.05
CA ASN A 137 5.47 6.89 -33.81
C ASN A 137 6.62 6.00 -34.34
N GLY A 138 7.62 5.75 -33.49
CA GLY A 138 8.76 4.89 -33.80
C GLY A 138 9.94 5.58 -34.52
N ALA A 139 9.87 6.88 -34.79
CA ALA A 139 11.01 7.63 -35.36
C ALA A 139 12.16 7.83 -34.35
N ARG A 140 11.85 7.83 -33.05
CA ARG A 140 12.79 7.83 -31.92
C ARG A 140 12.75 6.46 -31.25
N ALA A 141 13.91 5.98 -30.80
CA ALA A 141 13.96 4.76 -29.98
C ALA A 141 13.13 4.90 -28.69
N PRO A 142 12.42 3.84 -28.25
CA PRO A 142 11.81 3.84 -26.92
C PRO A 142 12.91 3.96 -25.85
N PRO A 143 12.52 4.29 -24.59
CA PRO A 143 13.48 4.31 -23.50
C PRO A 143 14.16 2.94 -23.32
N ALA A 144 15.28 2.93 -22.60
CA ALA A 144 15.89 1.68 -22.17
C ALA A 144 14.89 0.87 -21.34
N GLU A 145 15.01 -0.46 -21.35
CA GLU A 145 14.16 -1.32 -20.54
C GLU A 145 14.33 -0.98 -19.06
N THR A 146 13.21 -0.79 -18.36
CA THR A 146 13.15 -0.46 -16.94
C THR A 146 12.20 -1.39 -16.20
N ASP A 147 12.23 -1.38 -14.88
CA ASP A 147 11.24 -2.12 -14.10
C ASP A 147 9.87 -1.46 -14.24
N ILE A 148 9.82 -0.12 -14.16
CA ILE A 148 8.59 0.67 -14.20
C ILE A 148 8.69 1.81 -15.22
N LEU A 149 7.64 1.97 -16.03
CA LEU A 149 7.41 3.16 -16.86
C LEU A 149 6.42 4.09 -16.14
N TYR A 150 6.83 5.33 -15.89
CA TYR A 150 6.00 6.35 -15.28
C TYR A 150 5.49 7.35 -16.34
N ILE A 151 4.20 7.65 -16.33
CA ILE A 151 3.59 8.63 -17.24
C ILE A 151 2.82 9.66 -16.42
N ALA A 152 3.31 10.90 -16.40
CA ALA A 152 2.69 11.98 -15.64
C ALA A 152 1.97 12.98 -16.56
N THR A 153 0.70 13.30 -16.26
CA THR A 153 -0.05 14.34 -16.98
C THR A 153 0.33 15.75 -16.50
N THR A 154 0.02 16.79 -17.29
CA THR A 154 -0.02 18.18 -16.82
C THR A 154 -0.98 18.37 -15.63
N ARG A 155 -0.70 19.32 -14.72
CA ARG A 155 -1.60 19.73 -13.63
C ARG A 155 -2.94 20.27 -14.13
N ASN A 156 -3.00 20.74 -15.37
CA ASN A 156 -4.19 21.30 -15.98
C ASN A 156 -5.17 20.22 -16.50
N ASN A 157 -5.00 18.96 -16.09
CA ASN A 157 -5.87 17.86 -16.50
C ASN A 157 -6.91 17.55 -15.41
N ASP A 158 -8.08 18.16 -15.52
CA ASP A 158 -9.23 17.91 -14.64
C ASP A 158 -10.07 16.70 -15.07
N LYS A 159 -9.68 15.98 -16.13
CA LYS A 159 -10.40 14.82 -16.68
C LYS A 159 -9.85 13.49 -16.20
N MET A 160 -8.67 13.50 -15.60
CA MET A 160 -7.98 12.32 -15.05
C MET A 160 -7.62 12.63 -13.61
N THR A 161 -8.53 12.33 -12.69
CA THR A 161 -8.44 12.81 -11.30
C THR A 161 -7.56 11.93 -10.42
N ARG A 162 -7.39 10.64 -10.77
CA ARG A 162 -6.65 9.65 -9.98
C ARG A 162 -5.49 9.02 -10.73
N SER A 163 -4.48 8.60 -9.99
CA SER A 163 -3.35 7.81 -10.46
C SER A 163 -3.71 6.33 -10.50
N LEU A 164 -2.95 5.54 -11.27
CA LEU A 164 -3.18 4.11 -11.48
C LEU A 164 -1.87 3.34 -11.73
N GLY A 165 -1.69 2.23 -11.03
CA GLY A 165 -0.70 1.20 -11.30
C GLY A 165 -1.24 0.11 -12.24
N SER A 166 -0.35 -0.49 -13.03
CA SER A 166 -0.68 -1.64 -13.89
C SER A 166 -0.31 -2.97 -13.22
N SER A 167 -1.02 -4.04 -13.56
CA SER A 167 -0.62 -5.43 -13.28
C SER A 167 -0.06 -6.16 -14.49
N PHE A 168 0.48 -5.44 -15.47
CA PHE A 168 0.94 -6.00 -16.74
C PHE A 168 2.21 -5.34 -17.26
N SER A 169 2.96 -6.08 -18.09
CA SER A 169 4.13 -5.56 -18.80
C SER A 169 3.74 -4.64 -19.96
N VAL A 170 4.60 -3.67 -20.26
CA VAL A 170 4.41 -2.71 -21.34
C VAL A 170 5.44 -2.94 -22.43
N SER A 171 4.95 -3.06 -23.65
CA SER A 171 5.76 -3.06 -24.87
C SER A 171 5.30 -1.97 -25.82
N THR A 172 6.20 -1.50 -26.66
CA THR A 172 5.83 -0.71 -27.84
C THR A 172 4.89 -1.50 -28.75
N ARG A 173 4.18 -0.82 -29.66
CA ARG A 173 3.28 -1.49 -30.62
C ARG A 173 3.97 -2.50 -31.54
N ASN A 174 5.28 -2.37 -31.75
CA ASN A 174 6.10 -3.32 -32.51
C ASN A 174 6.73 -4.44 -31.66
N GLY A 175 6.32 -4.57 -30.38
CA GLY A 175 6.68 -5.71 -29.53
C GLY A 175 8.01 -5.59 -28.80
N LYS A 176 8.67 -4.42 -28.78
CA LYS A 176 9.85 -4.21 -27.94
C LYS A 176 9.39 -3.96 -26.50
N LEU A 177 9.85 -4.81 -25.58
CA LEU A 177 9.63 -4.63 -24.15
C LEU A 177 10.20 -3.28 -23.69
N VAL A 178 9.40 -2.56 -22.91
CA VAL A 178 9.79 -1.27 -22.32
C VAL A 178 9.87 -1.38 -20.81
N SER A 179 8.86 -2.00 -20.18
CA SER A 179 8.86 -2.18 -18.74
C SER A 179 8.02 -3.36 -18.27
N ARG A 180 8.32 -3.85 -17.07
CA ARG A 180 7.56 -4.93 -16.42
C ARG A 180 6.23 -4.45 -15.85
N ARG A 181 6.18 -3.18 -15.44
CA ARG A 181 4.99 -2.48 -14.92
C ARG A 181 4.94 -1.04 -15.44
N ALA A 182 3.80 -0.39 -15.30
CA ALA A 182 3.62 1.03 -15.52
C ALA A 182 2.78 1.67 -14.41
N VAL A 183 3.04 2.96 -14.22
CA VAL A 183 2.30 3.84 -13.32
C VAL A 183 1.93 5.09 -14.09
N THR A 184 0.65 5.43 -14.10
CA THR A 184 0.13 6.64 -14.74
C THR A 184 -0.44 7.58 -13.69
N PHE A 185 -0.08 8.86 -13.76
CA PHE A 185 -0.54 9.85 -12.80
C PHE A 185 -1.66 10.72 -13.36
N GLY A 186 -2.71 10.89 -12.56
CA GLY A 186 -3.77 11.87 -12.77
C GLY A 186 -3.44 13.21 -12.10
N ALA A 187 -4.47 13.95 -11.69
CA ALA A 187 -4.35 15.24 -11.03
C ALA A 187 -4.06 15.14 -9.52
N ASP A 188 -4.33 14.01 -8.90
CA ASP A 188 -4.18 13.75 -7.46
C ASP A 188 -2.80 14.09 -6.87
N PRO A 189 -1.64 13.85 -7.53
CA PRO A 189 -0.35 14.22 -6.96
C PRO A 189 -0.18 15.73 -6.87
N TYR A 190 -0.93 16.50 -7.67
CA TYR A 190 -0.79 17.94 -7.78
C TYR A 190 -1.74 18.71 -6.86
N ILE A 191 -2.78 18.05 -6.38
CA ILE A 191 -3.84 18.63 -5.56
C ILE A 191 -3.67 18.23 -4.09
N SER A 192 -3.33 16.96 -3.81
CA SER A 192 -3.31 16.44 -2.44
C SER A 192 -2.14 15.52 -2.14
N TRP A 193 -1.92 14.47 -2.92
CA TRP A 193 -0.99 13.39 -2.55
C TRP A 193 0.49 13.77 -2.65
N GLY A 194 0.85 14.73 -3.52
CA GLY A 194 2.25 15.04 -3.78
C GLY A 194 3.01 13.81 -4.30
N TYR A 195 4.25 13.65 -3.85
CA TYR A 195 5.06 12.47 -4.18
C TYR A 195 4.49 11.15 -3.63
N LYS A 196 3.57 11.17 -2.66
CA LYS A 196 3.03 9.94 -2.06
C LYS A 196 2.22 9.12 -3.05
N ALA A 197 1.63 9.74 -4.07
CA ALA A 197 0.99 9.01 -5.17
C ALA A 197 2.00 8.13 -5.91
N VAL A 198 3.25 8.58 -6.09
CA VAL A 198 4.31 7.76 -6.68
C VAL A 198 4.58 6.53 -5.80
N ASN A 199 4.63 6.71 -4.47
CA ASN A 199 4.86 5.59 -3.55
C ASN A 199 3.68 4.61 -3.51
N HIS A 200 2.45 5.10 -3.52
CA HIS A 200 1.25 4.26 -3.55
C HIS A 200 1.22 3.39 -4.80
N GLU A 201 1.26 4.01 -5.99
CA GLU A 201 1.13 3.28 -7.25
C GLU A 201 2.34 2.39 -7.57
N THR A 202 3.54 2.79 -7.14
CA THR A 202 4.73 1.93 -7.22
C THR A 202 4.59 0.70 -6.31
N GLY A 203 3.86 0.82 -5.20
CA GLY A 203 3.53 -0.29 -4.30
C GLY A 203 2.81 -1.44 -5.01
N HIS A 204 1.85 -1.13 -5.88
CA HIS A 204 1.15 -2.15 -6.69
C HIS A 204 2.07 -2.89 -7.67
N SER A 205 3.15 -2.25 -8.12
CA SER A 205 4.15 -2.89 -8.97
C SER A 205 4.97 -3.95 -8.19
N MET A 206 5.04 -3.81 -6.87
CA MET A 206 5.55 -4.82 -5.92
C MET A 206 4.45 -5.71 -5.36
N CYS A 207 3.25 -5.65 -5.94
CA CYS A 207 2.07 -6.43 -5.57
C CYS A 207 1.49 -6.14 -4.18
N LEU A 208 1.69 -4.93 -3.67
CA LEU A 208 0.97 -4.47 -2.48
C LEU A 208 -0.48 -4.12 -2.86
N PRO A 209 -1.52 -4.57 -2.12
CA PRO A 209 -2.92 -4.25 -2.39
C PRO A 209 -3.32 -2.86 -1.86
N ASP A 210 -4.50 -2.40 -2.27
CA ASP A 210 -5.18 -1.27 -1.64
C ASP A 210 -5.86 -1.70 -0.34
N TYR A 211 -5.66 -0.93 0.73
CA TYR A 211 -6.35 -1.15 2.00
C TYR A 211 -7.51 -0.19 2.26
N TYR A 212 -7.93 0.63 1.28
CA TYR A 212 -9.13 1.48 1.36
C TYR A 212 -10.33 0.83 0.68
N PRO A 213 -11.58 1.05 1.17
CA PRO A 213 -12.78 0.47 0.57
C PRO A 213 -13.05 1.01 -0.84
N ASN A 214 -13.54 0.14 -1.73
CA ASN A 214 -14.04 0.52 -3.07
C ASN A 214 -15.56 0.76 -3.06
N THR A 215 -16.13 0.95 -1.87
CA THR A 215 -17.54 1.23 -1.65
C THR A 215 -17.73 2.75 -1.53
N PRO A 216 -18.55 3.39 -2.38
CA PRO A 216 -18.66 4.84 -2.46
C PRO A 216 -19.01 5.56 -1.14
N ASP A 217 -19.70 4.88 -0.22
CA ASP A 217 -20.18 5.45 1.04
C ASP A 217 -19.18 5.31 2.21
N LEU A 218 -18.04 4.65 1.99
CA LEU A 218 -17.01 4.46 3.00
C LEU A 218 -15.80 5.34 2.71
N LEU A 219 -15.27 5.97 3.75
CA LEU A 219 -14.11 6.86 3.66
C LEU A 219 -12.83 6.09 3.32
N THR A 220 -11.86 6.73 2.66
CA THR A 220 -10.58 6.10 2.29
C THR A 220 -9.84 5.51 3.49
N GLY A 221 -9.88 6.19 4.65
CA GLY A 221 -9.29 5.70 5.90
C GLY A 221 -10.11 4.67 6.66
N TYR A 222 -11.26 4.21 6.14
CA TYR A 222 -12.24 3.41 6.89
C TYR A 222 -11.66 2.15 7.53
N TYR A 223 -10.73 1.49 6.83
CA TYR A 223 -10.08 0.30 7.37
C TYR A 223 -8.75 0.61 8.07
N THR A 224 -7.91 1.49 7.54
CA THR A 224 -6.52 1.64 8.03
C THR A 224 -6.18 3.00 8.64
N GLY A 225 -7.13 3.92 8.81
CA GLY A 225 -6.96 5.16 9.59
C GLY A 225 -5.81 6.09 9.18
N GLY A 226 -5.44 6.14 7.89
CA GLY A 226 -4.33 6.97 7.40
C GLY A 226 -2.93 6.38 7.64
N TRP A 227 -2.87 5.19 8.23
CA TRP A 227 -1.63 4.71 8.81
C TRP A 227 -0.61 4.18 7.78
N SER A 228 -0.96 3.83 6.53
CA SER A 228 0.07 3.67 5.47
C SER A 228 -0.27 4.14 4.10
N ILE A 229 0.81 4.17 3.32
CA ILE A 229 0.86 4.44 1.91
C ILE A 229 -0.02 3.51 1.09
N MET A 230 -0.17 2.26 1.51
CA MET A 230 -1.22 1.34 1.05
C MET A 230 -2.36 1.25 2.08
N GLY A 231 -2.04 1.56 3.37
CA GLY A 231 -2.58 1.28 4.76
C GLY A 231 -1.64 0.35 5.65
N ASN A 232 -1.46 0.50 6.99
CA ASN A 232 -0.18 0.10 7.73
C ASN A 232 -0.02 -1.31 8.33
N ALA A 233 1.24 -1.70 8.60
CA ALA A 233 1.85 -3.04 8.46
C ALA A 233 2.59 -3.65 9.70
N ILE A 234 2.87 -4.98 9.78
CA ILE A 234 3.41 -5.73 10.98
C ILE A 234 3.97 -7.20 10.82
N ASP A 235 4.42 -7.86 11.94
CA ASP A 235 4.88 -9.29 12.16
C ASP A 235 4.64 -9.92 13.62
N CYS A 236 4.75 -11.26 13.87
CA CYS A 236 3.95 -12.11 14.83
C CYS A 236 4.46 -12.87 16.10
N VAL A 237 3.46 -13.33 16.89
CA VAL A 237 3.39 -14.25 18.05
C VAL A 237 2.33 -15.35 17.79
N LEU A 238 2.62 -16.62 18.11
CA LEU A 238 1.82 -17.80 17.71
C LEU A 238 1.20 -18.61 18.85
N GLU A 239 1.58 -18.37 20.12
CA GLU A 239 1.20 -19.24 21.23
C GLU A 239 0.20 -18.58 22.18
N ARG A 240 -0.80 -19.36 22.65
CA ARG A 240 -1.77 -18.91 23.66
C ARG A 240 -1.09 -18.66 25.01
N GLY A 241 -1.63 -17.72 25.77
CA GLY A 241 -1.12 -17.34 27.09
C GLY A 241 -0.90 -15.83 27.23
N THR A 242 -0.29 -15.43 28.35
CA THR A 242 0.09 -14.04 28.61
C THR A 242 1.55 -13.85 28.25
N THR A 243 1.83 -12.90 27.37
CA THR A 243 3.18 -12.54 26.95
C THR A 243 3.43 -11.06 27.16
N LYS A 244 4.68 -10.69 27.48
CA LYS A 244 5.12 -9.29 27.62
C LYS A 244 6.13 -8.97 26.55
N HIS A 245 5.95 -7.82 25.91
CA HIS A 245 6.76 -7.40 24.77
C HIS A 245 7.17 -5.94 24.91
N THR A 246 8.31 -5.59 24.34
CA THR A 246 8.75 -4.20 24.20
C THR A 246 8.77 -3.86 22.72
N LEU A 247 7.84 -3.00 22.31
CA LEU A 247 7.73 -2.52 20.94
C LEU A 247 8.67 -1.33 20.73
N THR A 248 9.49 -1.45 19.69
CA THR A 248 10.28 -0.36 19.11
C THR A 248 9.47 0.23 17.96
N PRO A 249 9.32 1.56 17.88
CA PRO A 249 8.52 2.19 16.83
C PRO A 249 8.98 1.81 15.44
N VAL A 250 8.03 1.77 14.49
CA VAL A 250 8.27 1.35 13.10
C VAL A 250 9.31 2.23 12.40
N GLU A 251 9.53 3.46 12.85
CA GLU A 251 10.38 4.45 12.21
C GLU A 251 11.85 4.35 12.66
N VAL A 252 12.14 3.53 13.67
CA VAL A 252 13.50 3.24 14.17
C VAL A 252 13.97 1.92 13.56
N GLU A 253 15.25 1.73 13.28
CA GLU A 253 15.76 0.44 12.79
C GLU A 253 15.89 -0.58 13.94
N GLY A 254 15.57 -1.86 13.67
CA GLY A 254 15.75 -2.97 14.62
C GLY A 254 14.75 -3.04 15.79
N GLY A 255 14.86 -4.06 16.64
CA GLY A 255 13.91 -4.31 17.73
C GLY A 255 12.56 -4.88 17.24
N VAL A 256 11.68 -5.22 18.19
CA VAL A 256 10.34 -5.78 17.88
C VAL A 256 9.42 -4.64 17.47
N LYS A 257 8.89 -4.65 16.24
CA LYS A 257 8.01 -3.57 15.73
C LYS A 257 6.56 -3.73 16.11
N ALA A 258 6.18 -4.99 16.20
CA ALA A 258 4.82 -5.41 16.34
C ALA A 258 4.72 -6.73 17.09
N VAL A 259 3.54 -6.98 17.63
CA VAL A 259 3.09 -8.28 18.11
C VAL A 259 1.81 -8.61 17.38
N VAL A 260 1.86 -9.58 16.47
CA VAL A 260 0.66 -10.17 15.88
C VAL A 260 0.24 -11.41 16.68
N VAL A 261 -1.04 -11.66 16.79
CA VAL A 261 -1.65 -12.88 17.31
C VAL A 261 -2.39 -13.53 16.15
N ALA A 262 -1.82 -14.61 15.60
CA ALA A 262 -2.47 -15.37 14.52
C ALA A 262 -3.62 -16.21 15.08
N GLN A 263 -4.81 -16.06 14.51
CA GLN A 263 -5.98 -16.87 14.89
C GLN A 263 -6.17 -18.06 13.95
N SER A 264 -5.72 -17.94 12.70
CA SER A 264 -5.73 -19.00 11.69
C SER A 264 -4.57 -18.83 10.71
N ASP A 265 -4.46 -19.72 9.73
CA ASP A 265 -3.48 -19.62 8.64
C ASP A 265 -3.72 -18.40 7.74
N THR A 266 -4.88 -17.73 7.85
CA THR A 266 -5.25 -16.60 7.00
C THR A 266 -5.63 -15.34 7.76
N SER A 267 -5.71 -15.36 9.09
CA SER A 267 -6.20 -14.25 9.91
C SER A 267 -5.35 -13.97 11.15
N ALA A 268 -5.16 -12.68 11.46
CA ALA A 268 -4.29 -12.19 12.53
C ALA A 268 -4.81 -10.90 13.18
N LEU A 269 -4.65 -10.73 14.50
CA LEU A 269 -4.78 -9.44 15.20
C LEU A 269 -3.42 -8.89 15.50
N VAL A 270 -3.22 -7.60 15.40
CA VAL A 270 -1.90 -7.01 15.46
C VAL A 270 -1.82 -5.77 16.31
N VAL A 271 -0.68 -5.62 16.97
CA VAL A 271 -0.32 -4.55 17.88
C VAL A 271 1.02 -3.96 17.46
N GLU A 272 1.06 -2.71 17.00
CA GLU A 272 2.30 -2.02 16.57
C GLU A 272 2.51 -0.71 17.34
N ALA A 273 3.77 -0.25 17.44
CA ALA A 273 4.09 1.05 18.02
C ALA A 273 4.36 2.10 16.95
N ARG A 274 3.74 3.27 17.08
CA ARG A 274 3.80 4.39 16.14
C ARG A 274 4.19 5.66 16.87
N VAL A 275 5.20 6.38 16.40
CA VAL A 275 5.64 7.65 17.00
C VAL A 275 5.85 8.72 15.94
N ALA A 276 5.86 9.98 16.37
CA ALA A 276 6.05 11.12 15.48
C ALA A 276 7.51 11.25 14.99
N LYS A 277 8.00 10.28 14.20
CA LYS A 277 9.34 10.22 13.61
C LYS A 277 9.27 9.73 12.17
N GLY A 278 10.35 9.89 11.41
CA GLY A 278 10.45 9.32 10.06
C GLY A 278 9.26 9.64 9.15
N VAL A 279 8.63 8.59 8.59
CA VAL A 279 7.43 8.71 7.75
C VAL A 279 6.21 9.22 8.55
N ASP A 280 6.14 8.85 9.83
CA ASP A 280 5.07 9.20 10.76
C ASP A 280 5.30 10.53 11.48
N GLY A 281 6.21 11.38 10.99
CA GLY A 281 6.58 12.65 11.64
C GLY A 281 5.42 13.60 11.95
N ASN A 282 4.27 13.43 11.31
CA ASN A 282 3.07 14.25 11.49
C ASN A 282 1.89 13.50 12.13
N ILE A 283 2.07 12.29 12.67
CA ILE A 283 0.96 11.58 13.32
C ILE A 283 0.47 12.36 14.55
N CYS A 284 -0.85 12.49 14.69
CA CYS A 284 -1.45 13.30 15.75
C CYS A 284 -1.71 12.51 17.05
N ALA A 285 -1.74 11.18 16.99
CA ALA A 285 -1.92 10.30 18.14
C ALA A 285 -0.86 9.19 18.19
N PRO A 286 0.39 9.50 18.58
CA PRO A 286 1.42 8.48 18.80
C PRO A 286 1.02 7.52 19.93
N GLY A 287 1.34 6.23 19.76
CA GLY A 287 0.98 5.20 20.71
C GLY A 287 1.02 3.79 20.12
N VAL A 288 0.30 2.88 20.77
CA VAL A 288 0.17 1.49 20.32
C VAL A 288 -1.10 1.33 19.48
N LEU A 289 -0.95 1.08 18.19
CA LEU A 289 -2.05 0.86 17.25
C LEU A 289 -2.42 -0.62 17.21
N LEU A 290 -3.72 -0.92 17.17
CA LEU A 290 -4.22 -2.29 17.02
C LEU A 290 -5.03 -2.42 15.74
N TYR A 291 -4.92 -3.56 15.07
CA TYR A 291 -5.70 -3.83 13.86
C TYR A 291 -5.75 -5.33 13.52
N THR A 292 -6.62 -5.72 12.60
CA THR A 292 -6.78 -7.11 12.15
C THR A 292 -6.32 -7.26 10.72
N VAL A 293 -5.89 -8.46 10.34
CA VAL A 293 -5.47 -8.85 9.00
C VAL A 293 -6.25 -10.08 8.58
N ASP A 294 -6.79 -10.08 7.36
CA ASP A 294 -7.41 -11.25 6.72
C ASP A 294 -6.93 -11.36 5.26
N THR A 295 -6.15 -12.40 4.99
CA THR A 295 -5.52 -12.67 3.69
C THR A 295 -6.46 -13.29 2.66
N THR A 296 -7.70 -13.62 3.04
CA THR A 296 -8.74 -14.12 2.13
C THR A 296 -9.54 -13.00 1.47
N LEU A 297 -9.51 -11.80 2.05
CA LEU A 297 -10.19 -10.63 1.51
C LEU A 297 -9.41 -10.02 0.37
N ALA A 298 -10.12 -9.64 -0.69
CA ALA A 298 -9.50 -8.99 -1.84
C ALA A 298 -9.11 -7.54 -1.53
N THR A 299 -8.34 -6.94 -2.43
CA THR A 299 -8.08 -5.50 -2.44
C THR A 299 -9.38 -4.73 -2.25
N SER A 300 -9.34 -3.72 -1.38
CA SER A 300 -10.49 -2.88 -1.05
C SER A 300 -11.69 -3.54 -0.32
N GLU A 301 -11.53 -4.74 0.22
CA GLU A 301 -12.55 -5.40 1.08
C GLU A 301 -12.22 -5.31 2.58
N GLY A 302 -11.11 -4.65 2.92
CA GLY A 302 -10.65 -4.46 4.30
C GLY A 302 -9.84 -5.63 4.83
N SER A 303 -8.86 -6.08 4.04
CA SER A 303 -7.87 -7.09 4.46
C SER A 303 -7.01 -6.64 5.65
N ILE A 304 -7.00 -5.34 5.99
CA ILE A 304 -6.39 -4.76 7.19
C ILE A 304 -7.40 -3.83 7.85
N LYS A 305 -7.81 -4.00 9.12
CA LYS A 305 -8.79 -3.13 9.81
C LYS A 305 -8.34 -2.69 11.20
N VAL A 306 -8.20 -1.39 11.44
CA VAL A 306 -7.86 -0.77 12.74
C VAL A 306 -8.95 -1.01 13.77
N LEU A 307 -8.52 -1.39 14.97
CA LEU A 307 -9.35 -1.54 16.16
C LEU A 307 -9.31 -0.24 16.96
N ASP A 308 -10.44 0.47 16.95
CA ASP A 308 -10.52 1.84 17.45
C ASP A 308 -10.40 1.93 18.98
N ALA A 309 -9.27 2.42 19.48
CA ALA A 309 -9.06 2.66 20.91
C ALA A 309 -9.85 3.89 21.43
N THR A 310 -10.35 4.76 20.56
CA THR A 310 -11.00 6.04 20.86
C THR A 310 -12.41 6.12 20.25
N PRO A 311 -13.30 5.14 20.53
CA PRO A 311 -14.59 5.03 19.88
C PRO A 311 -15.45 6.28 20.07
N GLY A 312 -16.02 6.76 18.97
CA GLY A 312 -16.83 7.98 18.93
C GLY A 312 -16.03 9.27 18.76
N SER A 313 -14.70 9.16 18.62
CA SER A 313 -13.88 10.23 18.06
C SER A 313 -14.12 10.35 16.55
N ASN A 314 -13.81 11.52 16.00
CA ASN A 314 -13.78 11.75 14.55
C ASN A 314 -12.34 11.79 14.01
N GLY A 315 -11.39 11.18 14.74
CA GLY A 315 -9.97 11.35 14.51
C GLY A 315 -9.41 12.66 15.06
N CYS A 316 -8.15 12.95 14.73
CA CYS A 316 -7.44 14.18 15.04
C CYS A 316 -6.90 14.87 13.78
N GLY A 317 -6.78 16.20 13.86
CA GLY A 317 -6.31 17.05 12.75
C GLY A 317 -7.44 17.69 11.94
N ASP A 318 -7.06 18.35 10.84
CA ASP A 318 -7.95 19.15 9.97
C ASP A 318 -8.33 18.40 8.67
N ASP A 319 -8.55 17.09 8.74
CA ASP A 319 -8.87 16.23 7.59
C ASP A 319 -10.37 16.20 7.25
N ASN A 320 -11.18 17.00 7.93
CA ASN A 320 -12.65 16.98 7.88
C ASN A 320 -13.26 15.61 8.23
N GLY A 321 -12.57 14.78 9.04
CA GLY A 321 -13.04 13.46 9.46
C GLY A 321 -12.88 12.38 8.38
N ALA A 322 -12.02 12.59 7.38
CA ALA A 322 -11.74 11.61 6.33
C ALA A 322 -10.99 10.37 6.85
N GLU A 323 -10.29 10.49 7.97
CA GLU A 323 -9.49 9.47 8.64
C GLU A 323 -9.94 9.32 10.10
N PRO A 324 -11.17 8.86 10.37
CA PRO A 324 -11.76 8.85 11.71
C PRO A 324 -11.05 7.92 12.72
N LEU A 325 -10.09 7.12 12.27
CA LEU A 325 -9.31 6.16 13.06
C LEU A 325 -7.83 6.57 13.21
N ASN A 326 -7.44 7.76 12.76
CA ASN A 326 -6.06 8.24 12.87
C ASN A 326 -5.65 8.59 14.31
N ASP A 327 -6.60 8.56 15.26
CA ASP A 327 -6.37 8.72 16.69
C ASP A 327 -6.51 7.43 17.52
N GLY A 328 -6.74 6.29 16.84
CA GLY A 328 -7.11 5.00 17.43
C GLY A 328 -6.02 4.26 18.20
N THR A 329 -5.02 4.94 18.76
CA THR A 329 -3.92 4.32 19.51
C THR A 329 -4.18 4.23 21.01
N LEU A 330 -3.63 3.20 21.65
CA LEU A 330 -3.46 3.18 23.11
C LEU A 330 -2.31 4.11 23.51
N SER A 331 -2.50 4.88 24.58
CA SER A 331 -1.47 5.79 25.09
C SER A 331 -1.52 5.90 26.62
N MET A 332 -0.40 6.30 27.24
CA MET A 332 -0.32 6.44 28.69
C MET A 332 -1.19 7.59 29.25
N ASN A 333 -1.57 8.53 28.38
CA ASN A 333 -2.46 9.66 28.71
C ASN A 333 -3.92 9.43 28.28
N GLY A 334 -4.21 8.34 27.55
CA GLY A 334 -5.54 7.98 27.05
C GLY A 334 -5.96 6.58 27.50
N LYS A 335 -6.56 5.82 26.58
CA LYS A 335 -6.93 4.42 26.84
C LYS A 335 -5.67 3.55 26.88
N LYS A 336 -5.52 2.77 27.95
CA LYS A 336 -4.33 1.91 28.18
C LYS A 336 -4.53 0.46 27.82
N SER A 337 -5.76 0.01 27.60
CA SER A 337 -6.04 -1.37 27.22
C SER A 337 -7.18 -1.49 26.21
N PHE A 338 -7.07 -2.46 25.32
CA PHE A 338 -8.10 -2.83 24.36
C PHE A 338 -8.41 -4.31 24.49
N GLU A 339 -9.70 -4.66 24.45
CA GLU A 339 -10.18 -6.05 24.46
C GLU A 339 -10.84 -6.35 23.12
N ALA A 340 -10.20 -7.19 22.33
CA ALA A 340 -10.71 -7.70 21.07
C ALA A 340 -11.40 -9.04 21.33
N SER A 341 -12.63 -8.99 21.85
CA SER A 341 -13.35 -10.18 22.31
C SER A 341 -13.55 -11.23 21.21
N ASP A 342 -13.78 -10.80 19.97
CA ASP A 342 -13.92 -11.69 18.80
C ASP A 342 -12.64 -12.49 18.48
N TRP A 343 -11.51 -12.01 19.00
CA TRP A 343 -10.19 -12.62 18.84
C TRP A 343 -9.71 -13.34 20.10
N GLY A 344 -10.42 -13.21 21.24
CA GLY A 344 -9.95 -13.71 22.53
C GLY A 344 -8.64 -13.06 22.98
N VAL A 345 -8.38 -11.81 22.56
CA VAL A 345 -7.13 -11.09 22.83
C VAL A 345 -7.41 -9.84 23.64
N LYS A 346 -6.63 -9.64 24.71
CA LYS A 346 -6.56 -8.37 25.44
C LYS A 346 -5.14 -7.82 25.40
N VAL A 347 -5.02 -6.55 25.04
CA VAL A 347 -3.73 -5.83 24.98
C VAL A 347 -3.74 -4.74 26.02
N THR A 348 -2.67 -4.63 26.80
CA THR A 348 -2.48 -3.58 27.81
C THR A 348 -1.15 -2.90 27.61
N LEU A 349 -1.16 -1.58 27.40
CA LEU A 349 0.03 -0.73 27.43
C LEU A 349 0.45 -0.50 28.89
N ILE A 350 1.69 -0.89 29.20
CA ILE A 350 2.27 -0.89 30.54
C ILE A 350 3.14 0.36 30.77
N ASP A 351 3.95 0.75 29.78
CA ASP A 351 4.94 1.84 29.88
C ASP A 351 5.33 2.36 28.47
N ASP A 352 5.72 3.63 28.33
CA ASP A 352 6.09 4.28 27.06
C ASP A 352 7.40 5.12 27.13
N LYS A 353 8.42 4.60 27.83
CA LYS A 353 9.68 5.33 28.07
C LYS A 353 10.65 5.28 26.89
N ASN A 354 11.34 6.39 26.65
CA ASN A 354 12.41 6.52 25.65
C ASN A 354 11.99 6.05 24.25
N ASP A 355 10.76 6.37 23.86
CA ASP A 355 10.14 5.91 22.60
C ASP A 355 10.09 4.39 22.47
N GLN A 356 9.98 3.64 23.58
CA GLN A 356 9.70 2.21 23.57
C GLN A 356 8.43 1.91 24.37
N PHE A 357 7.61 1.00 23.86
CA PHE A 357 6.30 0.70 24.44
C PHE A 357 6.31 -0.71 25.01
N SER A 358 6.18 -0.83 26.32
CA SER A 358 6.02 -2.13 26.97
C SER A 358 4.54 -2.50 26.98
N ILE A 359 4.20 -3.63 26.38
CA ILE A 359 2.82 -4.14 26.30
C ILE A 359 2.71 -5.53 26.92
N GLU A 360 1.52 -5.84 27.41
CA GLU A 360 1.11 -7.19 27.79
C GLU A 360 -0.01 -7.63 26.85
N VAL A 361 0.16 -8.81 26.24
CA VAL A 361 -0.85 -9.45 25.37
C VAL A 361 -1.32 -10.72 26.06
N GLN A 362 -2.62 -10.77 26.35
CA GLN A 362 -3.30 -11.94 26.90
C GLN A 362 -4.11 -12.58 25.78
N TYR A 363 -3.74 -13.81 25.39
CA TYR A 363 -4.43 -14.57 24.35
C TYR A 363 -5.05 -15.84 24.96
N SER A 364 -6.40 -15.90 24.99
CA SER A 364 -7.19 -16.96 25.62
C SER A 364 -7.64 -18.08 24.66
#